data_AF-A0A397UV97-F1
#
_entry.id   AF-A0A397UV97-F1
#
_cell.length_a   1.000
_cell.length_b   1.000
_cell.length_c   1.000
_cell.angle_alpha   90.00
_cell.angle_beta   90.00
_cell.angle_gamma   90.00
#
_symmetry.space_group_name_H-M   'P 1'
#
loop_
_entity.id
_entity.type
_entity.pdbx_description
1 polymer ?
#
loop_
_entity_poly.entity_id
_entity_poly.type
_entity_poly.pdbx_seq_one_letter_code
_entity_poly.pdbx_strand_id
1 'polypeptide(L)'
;MYDSKWLDENYPKDGTCKYKGDIYDNIGKRRGEIKQLDISCRNGNALNKIKGGIDLNDFINLVKLRCRNNKLTHLNINNLKKLKEIDCSDNELNNLEFENFPNLRKINCIINKNLMLKLKNCPSLKTVDCPSDGLDLHITDCYNINVRYLSGDRVINNLYLNDVDQNGINNGKSALANVLFNEFEYDNFEEIFKEDEYSKSETTQLQVEETKINGINYRIIDTVGFGDTGSVTGDKAVLEAVKATYAVREGINQILFVVRGRNDIDEKEIFGEKIFNYTTIVRTNFSSFYDDERYEEEIRALKQNELISQLANSCNGIILIDNPSLKGQPETIIQHNRNIRSISRQELITSN
;
A
#
# COMPACT_ATOMS: atom_id res chain seq x y z
N MET A 1 18.12 3.80 -28.02
CA MET A 1 17.41 3.52 -29.28
C MET A 1 16.77 2.15 -29.13
N TYR A 2 15.44 2.06 -29.27
CA TYR A 2 14.73 0.77 -29.13
C TYR A 2 15.10 -0.13 -30.31
N ASP A 3 15.60 -1.34 -30.04
CA ASP A 3 15.85 -2.33 -31.08
C ASP A 3 14.60 -3.20 -31.23
N SER A 4 13.60 -2.64 -31.93
CA SER A 4 12.31 -3.30 -32.15
C SER A 4 12.33 -4.28 -33.32
N LYS A 5 13.51 -4.64 -33.86
CA LYS A 5 13.63 -5.46 -35.07
C LYS A 5 12.88 -6.79 -34.94
N TRP A 6 13.08 -7.51 -33.83
CA TRP A 6 12.37 -8.76 -33.58
C TRP A 6 10.85 -8.55 -33.52
N LEU A 7 10.40 -7.47 -32.89
CA LEU A 7 8.97 -7.16 -32.75
C LEU A 7 8.35 -6.81 -34.10
N ASP A 8 9.02 -6.00 -34.93
CA ASP A 8 8.53 -5.60 -36.25
C ASP A 8 8.53 -6.76 -37.26
N GLU A 9 9.45 -7.72 -37.14
CA GLU A 9 9.47 -8.94 -37.95
C GLU A 9 8.29 -9.88 -37.64
N ASN A 10 7.96 -10.02 -36.35
CA ASN A 10 6.96 -10.98 -35.87
C ASN A 10 5.54 -10.38 -35.76
N TYR A 11 5.47 -9.10 -35.41
CA TYR A 11 4.27 -8.28 -35.24
C TYR A 11 4.47 -6.94 -35.96
N PRO A 12 4.43 -6.86 -37.29
CA PRO A 12 4.72 -5.63 -38.04
C PRO A 12 3.80 -4.47 -37.65
N LYS A 13 4.33 -3.23 -37.66
CA LYS A 13 3.54 -2.00 -37.45
C LYS A 13 2.45 -1.84 -38.50
N ASP A 14 2.84 -1.93 -39.77
CA ASP A 14 1.95 -1.78 -40.92
C ASP A 14 1.49 -3.13 -41.48
N GLY A 15 1.16 -4.06 -40.59
CA GLY A 15 0.77 -5.40 -40.99
C GLY A 15 0.09 -6.19 -39.89
N THR A 16 0.00 -7.48 -40.11
CA THR A 16 -0.60 -8.44 -39.19
C THR A 16 0.45 -9.37 -38.62
N CYS A 17 0.23 -9.85 -37.41
CA CYS A 17 1.10 -10.82 -36.74
C CYS A 17 1.35 -12.04 -37.63
N LYS A 18 2.63 -12.42 -37.72
CA LYS A 18 3.13 -13.61 -38.45
C LYS A 18 3.86 -14.57 -37.53
N TYR A 19 3.90 -14.30 -36.23
CA TYR A 19 4.64 -15.09 -35.26
C TYR A 19 4.02 -16.46 -35.07
N LYS A 20 4.65 -17.48 -35.64
CA LYS A 20 4.19 -18.88 -35.53
C LYS A 20 4.29 -19.44 -34.10
N GLY A 21 5.07 -18.81 -33.22
CA GLY A 21 5.20 -19.18 -31.82
C GLY A 21 4.16 -18.54 -30.90
N ASP A 22 3.21 -17.77 -31.45
CA ASP A 22 2.14 -17.15 -30.68
C ASP A 22 1.19 -18.22 -30.11
N ILE A 23 0.74 -18.03 -28.88
CA ILE A 23 -0.17 -18.95 -28.18
C ILE A 23 -1.57 -18.37 -27.93
N TYR A 24 -1.86 -17.16 -28.39
CA TYR A 24 -3.11 -16.45 -28.15
C TYR A 24 -3.90 -16.19 -29.44
N ASP A 25 -3.61 -16.98 -30.49
CA ASP A 25 -4.26 -16.86 -31.78
C ASP A 25 -4.16 -15.44 -32.35
N ASN A 26 -2.98 -14.83 -32.24
CA ASN A 26 -2.76 -13.47 -32.72
C ASN A 26 -2.45 -13.41 -34.22
N ILE A 27 -2.15 -14.53 -34.88
CA ILE A 27 -1.80 -14.57 -36.31
C ILE A 27 -2.91 -13.89 -37.12
N GLY A 28 -2.55 -12.97 -38.00
CA GLY A 28 -3.51 -12.21 -38.80
C GLY A 28 -4.11 -10.98 -38.10
N LYS A 29 -3.86 -10.75 -36.80
CA LYS A 29 -4.26 -9.53 -36.09
C LYS A 29 -3.22 -8.43 -36.20
N ARG A 30 -3.65 -7.17 -36.31
CA ARG A 30 -2.81 -5.99 -36.17
C ARG A 30 -2.46 -5.76 -34.69
N ARG A 31 -1.38 -5.02 -34.40
CA ARG A 31 -0.96 -4.72 -33.01
C ARG A 31 -2.09 -4.19 -32.12
N GLY A 32 -2.87 -3.25 -32.65
CA GLY A 32 -3.99 -2.64 -31.94
C GLY A 32 -5.15 -3.60 -31.64
N GLU A 33 -5.21 -4.79 -32.23
CA GLU A 33 -6.28 -5.78 -32.00
C GLU A 33 -5.88 -6.84 -30.95
N ILE A 34 -4.60 -6.91 -30.60
CA ILE A 34 -4.05 -7.92 -29.71
C ILE A 34 -4.38 -7.59 -28.26
N LYS A 35 -4.99 -8.55 -27.55
CA LYS A 35 -5.37 -8.42 -26.13
C LYS A 35 -4.40 -9.14 -25.18
N GLN A 36 -3.69 -10.16 -25.66
CA GLN A 36 -2.72 -10.92 -24.88
C GLN A 36 -1.47 -11.13 -25.70
N LEU A 37 -0.30 -10.81 -25.14
CA LEU A 37 0.98 -10.93 -25.80
C LEU A 37 1.96 -11.67 -24.90
N ASP A 38 2.61 -12.69 -25.44
CA ASP A 38 3.72 -13.39 -24.80
C ASP A 38 4.92 -13.43 -25.73
N ILE A 39 5.91 -12.62 -25.39
CA ILE A 39 7.22 -12.51 -26.05
C ILE A 39 8.33 -13.06 -25.15
N SER A 40 7.98 -13.91 -24.18
CA SER A 40 8.93 -14.50 -23.25
C SER A 40 9.84 -15.51 -23.94
N CYS A 41 11.11 -15.57 -23.52
CA CYS A 41 12.00 -16.64 -23.99
C CYS A 41 11.68 -17.96 -23.26
N ARG A 42 11.19 -18.97 -24.00
CA ARG A 42 10.71 -20.23 -23.43
C ARG A 42 11.75 -21.34 -23.30
N ASN A 43 12.87 -21.25 -24.04
CA ASN A 43 13.82 -22.36 -24.17
C ASN A 43 15.20 -22.08 -23.56
N GLY A 44 15.39 -20.99 -22.82
CA GLY A 44 16.67 -20.63 -22.19
C GLY A 44 17.84 -20.37 -23.16
N ASN A 45 17.63 -20.52 -24.47
CA ASN A 45 18.66 -20.28 -25.48
C ASN A 45 18.96 -18.78 -25.55
N ALA A 46 20.17 -18.40 -25.14
CA ALA A 46 20.63 -17.02 -25.12
C ALA A 46 20.63 -16.33 -26.49
N LEU A 47 20.64 -17.10 -27.60
CA LEU A 47 20.55 -16.58 -28.97
C LEU A 47 19.15 -16.05 -29.33
N ASN A 48 18.10 -16.48 -28.62
CA ASN A 48 16.72 -16.10 -28.90
C ASN A 48 16.17 -15.05 -27.92
N LYS A 49 16.99 -14.57 -26.98
CA LYS A 49 16.58 -13.51 -26.04
C LYS A 49 16.52 -12.16 -26.77
N ILE A 50 15.42 -11.44 -26.58
CA ILE A 50 15.29 -10.06 -27.05
C ILE A 50 16.21 -9.19 -26.18
N LYS A 51 17.05 -8.37 -26.82
CA LYS A 51 18.03 -7.50 -26.15
C LYS A 51 17.64 -6.03 -26.34
N GLY A 52 18.00 -5.19 -25.37
CA GLY A 52 17.84 -3.74 -25.49
C GLY A 52 16.41 -3.28 -25.16
N GLY A 53 15.94 -2.26 -25.86
CA GLY A 53 14.62 -1.66 -25.60
C GLY A 53 13.53 -2.17 -26.54
N ILE A 54 12.34 -2.43 -26.01
CA ILE A 54 11.13 -2.73 -26.81
C ILE A 54 10.06 -1.66 -26.62
N ASP A 55 9.39 -1.27 -27.71
CA ASP A 55 8.26 -0.34 -27.71
C ASP A 55 6.96 -1.08 -28.06
N LEU A 56 6.01 -1.08 -27.12
CA LEU A 56 4.72 -1.75 -27.24
C LEU A 56 3.55 -0.77 -27.32
N ASN A 57 3.78 0.54 -27.51
CA ASN A 57 2.71 1.53 -27.47
C ASN A 57 1.60 1.34 -28.51
N ASP A 58 1.86 0.60 -29.59
CA ASP A 58 0.88 0.28 -30.63
C ASP A 58 -0.13 -0.80 -30.20
N PHE A 59 0.13 -1.52 -29.10
CA PHE A 59 -0.73 -2.59 -28.59
C PHE A 59 -1.82 -2.05 -27.66
N ILE A 60 -2.52 -0.98 -28.06
CA ILE A 60 -3.45 -0.18 -27.24
C ILE A 60 -4.58 -0.98 -26.54
N ASN A 61 -4.88 -2.19 -27.02
CA ASN A 61 -5.91 -3.08 -26.44
C ASN A 61 -5.34 -4.21 -25.56
N LEU A 62 -4.04 -4.18 -25.26
CA LEU A 62 -3.38 -5.20 -24.46
C LEU A 62 -3.92 -5.22 -23.03
N VAL A 63 -4.32 -6.41 -22.59
CA VAL A 63 -4.83 -6.71 -21.24
C VAL A 63 -3.78 -7.49 -20.44
N LYS A 64 -2.99 -8.33 -21.12
CA LYS A 64 -1.96 -9.17 -20.47
C LYS A 64 -0.68 -9.18 -21.29
N LEU A 65 0.43 -8.87 -20.63
CA LEU A 65 1.77 -8.88 -21.21
C LEU A 65 2.68 -9.87 -20.46
N ARG A 66 3.33 -10.75 -21.21
CA ARG A 66 4.45 -11.57 -20.72
C ARG A 66 5.68 -11.30 -21.58
N CYS A 67 6.77 -10.86 -20.98
CA CYS A 67 8.04 -10.62 -21.66
C CYS A 67 9.24 -11.14 -20.85
N ARG A 68 9.01 -12.17 -20.02
CA ARG A 68 10.00 -12.69 -19.08
C ARG A 68 11.18 -13.41 -19.76
N ASN A 69 12.27 -13.58 -19.01
CA ASN A 69 13.46 -14.33 -19.43
C ASN A 69 14.12 -13.77 -20.70
N ASN A 70 14.15 -12.45 -20.85
CA ASN A 70 14.82 -11.77 -21.96
C ASN A 70 16.07 -11.02 -21.45
N LYS A 71 16.59 -10.08 -22.23
CA LYS A 71 17.64 -9.13 -21.84
C LYS A 71 17.17 -7.71 -22.12
N LEU A 72 15.91 -7.44 -21.80
CA LEU A 72 15.32 -6.13 -21.99
C LEU A 72 15.94 -5.17 -20.99
N THR A 73 16.43 -4.03 -21.48
CA THR A 73 16.92 -2.92 -20.64
C THR A 73 15.91 -1.78 -20.55
N HIS A 74 14.98 -1.71 -21.52
CA HIS A 74 13.92 -0.70 -21.55
C HIS A 74 12.62 -1.33 -22.06
N LEU A 75 11.48 -0.91 -21.49
CA LEU A 75 10.16 -1.40 -21.86
C LEU A 75 9.19 -0.21 -21.92
N ASN A 76 8.78 0.20 -23.12
CA ASN A 76 7.86 1.31 -23.31
C ASN A 76 6.42 0.79 -23.47
N ILE A 77 5.58 1.11 -22.47
CA ILE A 77 4.21 0.60 -22.32
C ILE A 77 3.20 1.72 -22.03
N ASN A 78 3.58 2.98 -22.22
CA ASN A 78 2.83 4.14 -21.73
C ASN A 78 1.37 4.17 -22.21
N ASN A 79 1.09 3.68 -23.41
CA ASN A 79 -0.25 3.68 -24.01
C ASN A 79 -1.11 2.45 -23.65
N LEU A 80 -0.60 1.50 -22.87
CA LEU A 80 -1.28 0.24 -22.56
C LEU A 80 -2.31 0.39 -21.42
N LYS A 81 -3.21 1.37 -21.51
CA LYS A 81 -4.14 1.74 -20.42
C LYS A 81 -5.19 0.68 -20.06
N LYS A 82 -5.32 -0.36 -20.89
CA LYS A 82 -6.18 -1.54 -20.64
C LYS A 82 -5.43 -2.70 -19.96
N LEU A 83 -4.13 -2.55 -19.72
CA LEU A 83 -3.30 -3.59 -19.14
C LEU A 83 -3.75 -3.90 -17.72
N LYS A 84 -3.94 -5.18 -17.44
CA LYS A 84 -4.31 -5.72 -16.12
C LYS A 84 -3.16 -6.48 -15.47
N GLU A 85 -2.35 -7.13 -16.27
CA GLU A 85 -1.26 -7.99 -15.78
C GLU A 85 -0.02 -7.82 -16.65
N ILE A 86 1.13 -7.67 -15.99
CA ILE A 86 2.43 -7.66 -16.63
C ILE A 86 3.40 -8.59 -15.90
N ASP A 87 4.07 -9.44 -16.67
CA ASP A 87 5.20 -10.24 -16.22
C ASP A 87 6.43 -9.90 -17.07
N CYS A 88 7.31 -9.08 -16.50
CA CYS A 88 8.58 -8.66 -17.07
C CYS A 88 9.78 -9.23 -16.27
N SER A 89 9.56 -10.31 -15.53
CA SER A 89 10.58 -10.95 -14.70
C SER A 89 11.77 -11.48 -15.51
N ASP A 90 12.93 -11.63 -14.86
CA ASP A 90 14.17 -12.14 -15.47
C ASP A 90 14.56 -11.34 -16.74
N ASN A 91 14.86 -10.07 -16.51
CA ASN A 91 15.32 -9.10 -17.50
C ASN A 91 16.43 -8.22 -16.90
N GLU A 92 16.87 -7.20 -17.64
CA GLU A 92 17.91 -6.24 -17.25
C GLU A 92 17.32 -4.82 -17.15
N LEU A 93 16.03 -4.70 -16.77
CA LEU A 93 15.35 -3.41 -16.67
C LEU A 93 15.91 -2.62 -15.48
N ASN A 94 16.29 -1.37 -15.73
CA ASN A 94 16.77 -0.44 -14.71
C ASN A 94 15.73 0.62 -14.33
N ASN A 95 14.71 0.82 -15.17
CA ASN A 95 13.60 1.73 -14.92
C ASN A 95 12.32 1.13 -15.50
N LEU A 96 11.25 1.16 -14.72
CA LEU A 96 9.91 0.77 -15.14
C LEU A 96 8.90 1.73 -14.51
N GLU A 97 8.10 2.39 -15.35
CA GLU A 97 7.17 3.43 -14.92
C GLU A 97 5.75 3.11 -15.36
N PHE A 98 4.82 3.23 -14.41
CA PHE A 98 3.39 3.11 -14.63
C PHE A 98 2.71 4.39 -14.15
N GLU A 99 2.31 5.23 -15.09
CA GLU A 99 1.51 6.42 -14.81
C GLU A 99 0.10 6.26 -15.39
N ASN A 100 -0.93 6.42 -14.56
CA ASN A 100 -2.34 6.34 -14.93
C ASN A 100 -2.72 4.99 -15.55
N PHE A 101 -2.51 3.88 -14.82
CA PHE A 101 -2.93 2.54 -15.23
C PHE A 101 -4.12 2.05 -14.38
N PRO A 102 -5.36 2.49 -14.68
CA PRO A 102 -6.51 2.30 -13.79
C PRO A 102 -6.94 0.84 -13.66
N ASN A 103 -6.55 -0.03 -14.61
CA ASN A 103 -6.95 -1.44 -14.65
C ASN A 103 -5.82 -2.39 -14.20
N LEU A 104 -4.62 -1.90 -13.95
CA LEU A 104 -3.47 -2.74 -13.62
C LEU A 104 -3.68 -3.36 -12.25
N ARG A 105 -3.58 -4.69 -12.16
CA ARG A 105 -3.84 -5.49 -10.96
C ARG A 105 -2.61 -6.21 -10.45
N LYS A 106 -1.73 -6.62 -11.36
CA LYS A 106 -0.53 -7.39 -11.02
C LYS A 106 0.68 -6.97 -11.84
N ILE A 107 1.79 -6.75 -11.16
CA ILE A 107 3.12 -6.57 -11.73
C ILE A 107 4.01 -7.70 -11.20
N ASN A 108 4.73 -8.36 -12.09
CA ASN A 108 5.86 -9.20 -11.72
C ASN A 108 7.12 -8.71 -12.43
N CYS A 109 8.04 -8.16 -11.67
CA CYS A 109 9.33 -7.65 -12.11
C CYS A 109 10.51 -8.32 -11.36
N ILE A 110 10.30 -9.49 -10.76
CA ILE A 110 11.35 -10.29 -10.11
C ILE A 110 12.56 -10.47 -11.03
N ILE A 111 13.78 -10.49 -10.45
CA ILE A 111 15.04 -10.66 -11.21
C ILE A 111 15.18 -9.55 -12.27
N ASN A 112 15.12 -8.29 -11.82
CA ASN A 112 15.61 -7.11 -12.53
C ASN A 112 16.51 -6.35 -11.56
N LYS A 113 17.83 -6.41 -11.75
CA LYS A 113 18.79 -5.84 -10.78
C LYS A 113 18.78 -4.32 -10.83
N ASN A 114 18.84 -3.66 -9.67
CA ASN A 114 18.90 -2.20 -9.56
C ASN A 114 17.70 -1.49 -10.24
N LEU A 115 16.51 -2.10 -10.14
CA LEU A 115 15.31 -1.58 -10.78
C LEU A 115 14.81 -0.34 -10.03
N MET A 116 14.58 0.75 -10.76
CA MET A 116 13.72 1.84 -10.31
C MET A 116 12.28 1.57 -10.78
N LEU A 117 11.34 1.39 -9.85
CA LEU A 117 9.93 1.17 -10.15
C LEU A 117 9.11 2.39 -9.71
N LYS A 118 8.48 3.08 -10.66
CA LYS A 118 7.60 4.22 -10.39
C LYS A 118 6.15 3.83 -10.64
N LEU A 119 5.32 3.94 -9.63
CA LEU A 119 3.88 3.65 -9.67
C LEU A 119 3.13 4.94 -9.34
N LYS A 120 2.37 5.44 -10.29
CA LYS A 120 1.55 6.64 -10.12
C LYS A 120 0.14 6.43 -10.63
N ASN A 121 -0.86 6.67 -9.79
CA ASN A 121 -2.28 6.55 -10.14
C ASN A 121 -2.62 5.17 -10.75
N CYS A 122 -2.35 4.10 -9.99
CA CYS A 122 -2.66 2.71 -10.32
C CYS A 122 -3.62 2.11 -9.28
N PRO A 123 -4.87 2.62 -9.16
CA PRO A 123 -5.78 2.32 -8.05
C PRO A 123 -6.27 0.87 -7.96
N SER A 124 -6.18 0.11 -9.06
CA SER A 124 -6.58 -1.32 -9.06
C SER A 124 -5.43 -2.28 -8.72
N LEU A 125 -4.22 -1.76 -8.46
CA LEU A 125 -3.02 -2.57 -8.29
C LEU A 125 -3.05 -3.29 -6.96
N LYS A 126 -3.03 -4.63 -6.99
CA LYS A 126 -3.14 -5.46 -5.77
C LYS A 126 -1.83 -6.13 -5.40
N THR A 127 -0.99 -6.44 -6.38
CA THR A 127 0.23 -7.22 -6.14
C THR A 127 1.36 -6.75 -7.03
N VAL A 128 2.52 -6.55 -6.40
CA VAL A 128 3.78 -6.27 -7.07
C VAL A 128 4.82 -7.27 -6.57
N ASP A 129 5.20 -8.21 -7.43
CA ASP A 129 6.29 -9.15 -7.16
C ASP A 129 7.61 -8.49 -7.64
N CYS A 130 8.46 -8.06 -6.69
CA CYS A 130 9.67 -7.27 -6.96
C CYS A 130 10.98 -8.07 -6.80
N PRO A 131 12.10 -7.58 -7.34
CA PRO A 131 13.44 -8.10 -7.01
C PRO A 131 13.71 -8.02 -5.49
N SER A 132 14.41 -9.03 -4.96
CA SER A 132 14.85 -9.07 -3.57
C SER A 132 15.73 -7.90 -3.19
N ASP A 133 16.64 -7.48 -4.07
CA ASP A 133 17.63 -6.48 -3.74
C ASP A 133 17.75 -5.41 -4.83
N GLY A 134 18.11 -4.20 -4.41
CA GLY A 134 18.38 -3.08 -5.32
C GLY A 134 17.13 -2.49 -5.97
N LEU A 135 15.95 -2.63 -5.35
CA LEU A 135 14.76 -1.91 -5.80
C LEU A 135 14.76 -0.48 -5.26
N ASP A 136 14.52 0.49 -6.13
CA ASP A 136 14.14 1.86 -5.78
C ASP A 136 12.67 2.05 -6.19
N LEU A 137 11.76 2.05 -5.22
CA LEU A 137 10.31 2.02 -5.47
C LEU A 137 9.65 3.31 -5.01
N HIS A 138 9.01 3.99 -5.95
CA HIS A 138 8.26 5.23 -5.75
C HIS A 138 6.79 4.93 -6.01
N ILE A 139 5.93 5.14 -5.02
CA ILE A 139 4.48 4.91 -5.13
C ILE A 139 3.74 6.20 -4.79
N THR A 140 2.87 6.64 -5.69
CA THR A 140 1.98 7.79 -5.49
C THR A 140 0.59 7.46 -6.02
N ASP A 141 -0.47 7.83 -5.31
CA ASP A 141 -1.87 7.59 -5.74
C ASP A 141 -2.16 6.11 -6.11
N CYS A 142 -1.53 5.15 -5.42
CA CYS A 142 -1.82 3.73 -5.58
C CYS A 142 -2.13 3.13 -4.19
N TYR A 143 -3.15 2.29 -4.10
CA TYR A 143 -3.77 1.92 -2.82
C TYR A 143 -3.72 0.40 -2.59
N ASN A 144 -3.53 -0.04 -1.34
CA ASN A 144 -3.55 -1.45 -0.90
C ASN A 144 -2.71 -2.40 -1.77
N ILE A 145 -1.46 -2.02 -2.01
CA ILE A 145 -0.54 -2.82 -2.81
C ILE A 145 0.20 -3.78 -1.90
N ASN A 146 -0.02 -5.08 -2.11
CA ASN A 146 0.83 -6.11 -1.54
C ASN A 146 2.14 -6.20 -2.36
N VAL A 147 3.22 -5.62 -1.84
CA VAL A 147 4.55 -5.73 -2.44
C VAL A 147 5.28 -6.92 -1.83
N ARG A 148 5.69 -7.86 -2.70
CA ARG A 148 6.30 -9.14 -2.29
C ARG A 148 7.76 -9.21 -2.66
N TYR A 149 8.49 -9.99 -1.88
CA TYR A 149 9.92 -10.28 -2.08
C TYR A 149 10.82 -9.05 -1.99
N LEU A 150 10.51 -8.06 -1.14
CA LEU A 150 11.41 -6.94 -0.86
C LEU A 150 12.45 -7.32 0.18
N SER A 151 13.70 -6.97 -0.07
CA SER A 151 14.73 -6.81 0.94
C SER A 151 15.24 -5.36 0.89
N GLY A 152 15.18 -4.66 2.03
CA GLY A 152 16.03 -3.47 2.27
C GLY A 152 15.51 -2.07 1.89
N ASP A 153 15.25 -1.28 2.92
CA ASP A 153 15.77 0.07 3.21
C ASP A 153 15.45 1.29 2.33
N ARG A 154 14.69 1.21 1.22
CA ARG A 154 14.46 2.40 0.35
C ARG A 154 13.03 2.85 0.08
N VAL A 155 12.02 2.19 0.65
CA VAL A 155 10.61 2.51 0.39
C VAL A 155 9.95 2.85 1.71
N ILE A 156 9.51 4.10 1.87
CA ILE A 156 8.83 4.56 3.09
C ILE A 156 7.35 4.72 2.77
N ASN A 157 6.52 3.80 3.28
CA ASN A 157 5.07 3.95 3.26
C ASN A 157 4.64 4.88 4.39
N ASN A 158 4.05 6.02 4.04
CA ASN A 158 3.54 6.95 5.05
C ASN A 158 2.19 6.43 5.59
N LEU A 159 2.19 6.01 6.85
CA LEU A 159 1.03 5.53 7.59
C LEU A 159 0.58 6.62 8.56
N TYR A 160 -0.56 7.23 8.25
CA TYR A 160 -1.09 8.35 9.01
C TYR A 160 -2.13 7.85 10.01
N LEU A 161 -1.92 8.09 11.31
CA LEU A 161 -2.89 7.75 12.35
C LEU A 161 -3.73 8.97 12.65
N ASN A 162 -5.04 8.84 12.41
CA ASN A 162 -5.98 9.92 12.64
C ASN A 162 -7.11 9.48 13.55
N ASP A 163 -7.66 10.44 14.28
CA ASP A 163 -8.69 10.20 15.28
C ASP A 163 -9.46 11.49 15.58
N VAL A 164 -10.71 11.33 16.02
CA VAL A 164 -11.60 12.39 16.51
C VAL A 164 -11.62 12.31 18.03
N ASP A 165 -10.84 13.16 18.68
CA ASP A 165 -10.82 13.25 20.15
C ASP A 165 -12.16 13.84 20.65
N GLN A 166 -13.12 12.99 21.02
CA GLN A 166 -14.33 13.43 21.70
C GLN A 166 -14.07 13.52 23.21
N ASN A 167 -14.23 14.71 23.79
CA ASN A 167 -14.15 14.97 25.24
C ASN A 167 -12.80 14.59 25.89
N GLY A 168 -11.70 14.60 25.14
CA GLY A 168 -10.36 14.25 25.64
C GLY A 168 -10.10 12.75 25.80
N ILE A 169 -11.01 11.89 25.31
CA ILE A 169 -10.82 10.44 25.31
C ILE A 169 -9.96 10.06 24.10
N ASN A 170 -8.73 9.63 24.36
CA ASN A 170 -7.80 9.10 23.35
C ASN A 170 -8.34 7.76 22.81
N ASN A 171 -8.56 7.64 21.49
CA ASN A 171 -9.00 6.38 20.87
C ASN A 171 -7.85 5.39 20.60
N GLY A 172 -6.66 5.71 21.10
CA GLY A 172 -5.52 4.80 21.19
C GLY A 172 -4.58 4.87 20.00
N LYS A 173 -4.45 6.02 19.33
CA LYS A 173 -3.51 6.21 18.20
C LYS A 173 -2.08 5.83 18.56
N SER A 174 -1.53 6.40 19.63
CA SER A 174 -0.15 6.11 20.06
C SER A 174 0.03 4.66 20.49
N ALA A 175 -0.99 4.07 21.13
CA ALA A 175 -0.98 2.64 21.45
C ALA A 175 -1.02 1.77 20.19
N LEU A 176 -1.81 2.14 19.18
CA LEU A 176 -1.83 1.49 17.88
C LEU A 176 -0.50 1.65 17.12
N ALA A 177 0.12 2.83 17.21
CA ALA A 177 1.44 3.10 16.64
C ALA A 177 2.49 2.16 17.25
N ASN A 178 2.49 2.01 18.57
CA ASN A 178 3.36 1.06 19.27
C ASN A 178 3.05 -0.39 18.93
N VAL A 179 1.77 -0.77 18.74
CA VAL A 179 1.37 -2.10 18.26
C VAL A 179 1.97 -2.39 16.89
N LEU A 180 2.01 -1.40 15.98
CA LEU A 180 2.61 -1.57 14.65
C LEU A 180 4.14 -1.61 14.72
N PHE A 181 4.74 -0.75 15.54
CA PHE A 181 6.19 -0.58 15.64
C PHE A 181 6.89 -1.81 16.23
N ASN A 182 6.31 -2.41 17.27
CA ASN A 182 6.98 -3.43 18.06
C ASN A 182 6.76 -4.85 17.51
N GLU A 183 7.84 -5.64 17.46
CA GLU A 183 7.76 -7.10 17.28
C GLU A 183 7.73 -7.78 18.64
N PHE A 184 6.54 -8.21 19.06
CA PHE A 184 6.30 -8.76 20.41
C PHE A 184 6.84 -10.20 20.63
N GLU A 185 7.80 -10.67 19.83
CA GLU A 185 8.38 -12.02 19.93
C GLU A 185 9.48 -12.16 21.00
N TYR A 186 10.05 -11.04 21.44
CA TYR A 186 11.08 -10.97 22.49
C TYR A 186 10.70 -9.84 23.45
N ASP A 187 11.05 -9.92 24.74
CA ASP A 187 10.66 -9.00 25.83
C ASP A 187 10.96 -7.48 25.64
N ASN A 188 11.37 -7.07 24.44
CA ASN A 188 11.78 -5.73 24.03
C ASN A 188 10.58 -4.90 23.54
N PHE A 189 9.59 -4.67 24.41
CA PHE A 189 8.61 -3.61 24.12
C PHE A 189 9.29 -2.24 24.30
N GLU A 190 9.32 -1.45 23.24
CA GLU A 190 9.75 -0.06 23.26
C GLU A 190 8.53 0.86 23.11
N GLU A 191 8.30 1.71 24.13
CA GLU A 191 7.32 2.79 24.03
C GLU A 191 7.93 3.93 23.20
N ILE A 192 7.74 3.84 21.90
CA ILE A 192 8.22 4.83 20.92
C ILE A 192 7.25 6.01 20.84
N PHE A 193 5.96 5.69 20.78
CA PHE A 193 4.88 6.66 20.81
C PHE A 193 4.32 6.76 22.22
N LYS A 194 4.31 7.96 22.80
CA LYS A 194 3.91 8.13 24.21
C LYS A 194 2.44 7.72 24.44
N GLU A 195 2.20 6.72 25.28
CA GLU A 195 0.87 6.25 25.70
C GLU A 195 0.49 6.87 27.06
N ASP A 196 -0.64 7.57 27.19
CA ASP A 196 -1.08 8.14 28.49
C ASP A 196 -2.00 7.17 29.29
N GLU A 197 -1.89 7.17 30.63
CA GLU A 197 -2.71 6.32 31.54
C GLU A 197 -4.16 6.79 31.71
N TYR A 198 -4.48 8.04 31.36
CA TYR A 198 -5.78 8.67 31.61
C TYR A 198 -6.29 9.42 30.38
N SER A 199 -7.61 9.46 30.23
CA SER A 199 -8.40 10.10 29.17
C SER A 199 -8.31 11.64 29.15
N LYS A 200 -7.09 12.16 29.01
CA LYS A 200 -6.76 13.50 28.53
C LYS A 200 -5.52 13.37 27.67
N SER A 201 -5.70 13.39 26.35
CA SER A 201 -4.60 13.43 25.39
C SER A 201 -3.76 14.70 25.66
N GLU A 202 -2.52 14.53 26.13
CA GLU A 202 -1.51 15.60 26.09
C GLU A 202 -0.47 15.29 24.98
N THR A 203 -0.92 14.74 23.86
CA THR A 203 -0.07 14.62 22.66
C THR A 203 0.10 16.02 22.08
N THR A 204 1.03 16.80 22.65
CA THR A 204 1.17 18.22 22.35
C THR A 204 2.00 18.51 21.09
N GLN A 205 2.54 17.47 20.43
CA GLN A 205 3.44 17.52 19.26
C GLN A 205 3.29 16.26 18.38
N LEU A 206 3.37 16.43 17.06
CA LEU A 206 3.47 15.37 16.05
C LEU A 206 4.64 14.42 16.34
N GLN A 207 4.39 13.11 16.35
CA GLN A 207 5.42 12.08 16.47
C GLN A 207 5.54 11.34 15.13
N VAL A 208 6.78 11.26 14.62
CA VAL A 208 7.07 10.65 13.32
C VAL A 208 8.22 9.70 13.50
N GLU A 209 7.98 8.42 13.27
CA GLU A 209 8.99 7.38 13.45
C GLU A 209 8.99 6.43 12.27
N GLU A 210 10.19 5.96 11.91
CA GLU A 210 10.38 5.04 10.80
C GLU A 210 10.70 3.65 11.34
N THR A 211 9.96 2.65 10.85
CA THR A 211 10.17 1.24 11.21
C THR A 211 10.11 0.38 9.96
N LYS A 212 10.54 -0.87 10.06
CA LYS A 212 10.50 -1.82 8.96
C LYS A 212 9.60 -2.98 9.33
N ILE A 213 8.52 -3.14 8.57
CA ILE A 213 7.53 -4.20 8.78
C ILE A 213 7.54 -5.08 7.53
N ASN A 214 7.83 -6.38 7.70
CA ASN A 214 7.91 -7.35 6.60
C ASN A 214 8.82 -6.92 5.43
N GLY A 215 9.92 -6.23 5.73
CA GLY A 215 10.87 -5.78 4.72
C GLY A 215 10.54 -4.44 4.05
N ILE A 216 9.39 -3.84 4.37
CA ILE A 216 8.92 -2.55 3.88
C ILE A 216 9.18 -1.49 4.95
N ASN A 217 9.77 -0.33 4.61
CA ASN A 217 9.86 0.75 5.59
C ASN A 217 8.52 1.48 5.67
N TYR A 218 8.10 1.80 6.88
CA TYR A 218 6.93 2.60 7.17
C TYR A 218 7.38 3.83 7.94
N ARG A 219 6.86 4.99 7.55
CA ARG A 219 6.89 6.20 8.39
C ARG A 219 5.53 6.31 9.04
N ILE A 220 5.47 6.02 10.33
CA ILE A 220 4.27 6.13 11.14
C ILE A 220 4.20 7.57 11.64
N ILE A 221 3.09 8.24 11.32
CA ILE A 221 2.84 9.64 11.63
C ILE A 221 1.68 9.66 12.62
N ASP A 222 1.99 9.83 13.90
CA ASP A 222 0.99 9.98 14.97
C ASP A 222 0.72 11.47 15.19
N THR A 223 -0.52 11.88 14.94
CA THR A 223 -0.90 13.29 14.98
C THR A 223 -1.54 13.66 16.29
N VAL A 224 -1.38 14.94 16.66
CA VAL A 224 -2.27 15.60 17.60
C VAL A 224 -3.72 15.42 17.11
N GLY A 225 -4.67 15.11 17.99
CA GLY A 225 -6.07 15.00 17.60
C GLY A 225 -6.53 16.29 16.92
N PHE A 226 -7.00 16.18 15.68
CA PHE A 226 -7.55 17.30 14.92
C PHE A 226 -8.96 17.69 15.41
N GLY A 227 -9.19 17.65 16.72
CA GLY A 227 -10.41 18.08 17.41
C GLY A 227 -10.11 18.78 18.75
N ASP A 228 -8.84 18.87 19.13
CA ASP A 228 -8.36 19.38 20.42
C ASP A 228 -8.36 20.92 20.45
N THR A 229 -9.53 21.50 20.16
CA THR A 229 -9.79 22.95 20.08
C THR A 229 -9.80 23.64 21.45
N GLY A 230 -9.35 22.95 22.51
CA GLY A 230 -9.23 23.50 23.85
C GLY A 230 -7.87 24.09 24.22
N SER A 231 -6.76 23.73 23.54
CA SER A 231 -5.42 24.02 24.09
C SER A 231 -4.33 24.47 23.11
N VAL A 232 -4.57 24.51 21.79
CA VAL A 232 -3.52 24.86 20.82
C VAL A 232 -3.78 26.27 20.27
N THR A 233 -2.89 27.22 20.56
CA THR A 233 -2.93 28.56 19.94
C THR A 233 -2.81 28.45 18.42
N GLY A 234 -3.43 29.38 17.67
CA GLY A 234 -3.47 29.32 16.19
C GLY A 234 -2.11 29.08 15.54
N ASP A 235 -1.04 29.71 16.04
CA ASP A 235 0.32 29.55 15.51
C ASP A 235 0.89 28.14 15.71
N LYS A 236 0.56 27.48 16.83
CA LYS A 236 1.02 26.10 17.12
C LYS A 236 0.26 25.09 16.25
N ALA A 237 -1.03 25.30 16.01
CA ALA A 237 -1.82 24.45 15.12
C ALA A 237 -1.30 24.52 13.67
N VAL A 238 -0.96 25.72 13.20
CA VAL A 238 -0.35 25.92 11.86
C VAL A 238 1.00 25.24 11.77
N LEU A 239 1.86 25.35 12.78
CA LEU A 239 3.17 24.69 12.79
C LEU A 239 3.05 23.16 12.70
N GLU A 240 2.12 22.56 13.44
CA GLU A 240 1.89 21.11 13.40
C GLU A 240 1.31 20.67 12.04
N ALA A 241 0.41 21.46 11.44
CA ALA A 241 -0.06 21.20 10.08
C ALA A 241 1.07 21.26 9.04
N VAL A 242 2.01 22.21 9.17
CA VAL A 242 3.19 22.30 8.29
C VAL A 242 4.12 21.10 8.48
N LYS A 243 4.38 20.67 9.73
CA LYS A 243 5.18 19.48 10.00
C LYS A 243 4.54 18.21 9.43
N ALA A 244 3.23 18.05 9.61
CA ALA A 244 2.48 16.93 9.04
C ALA A 244 2.56 16.94 7.51
N THR A 245 2.38 18.11 6.89
CA THR A 245 2.51 18.28 5.42
C THR A 245 3.91 17.94 4.93
N TYR A 246 4.95 18.34 5.67
CA TYR A 246 6.33 18.03 5.34
C TYR A 246 6.65 16.53 5.49
N ALA A 247 6.10 15.88 6.52
CA ALA A 247 6.27 14.45 6.75
C ALA A 247 5.64 13.60 5.64
N VAL A 248 4.54 14.08 5.04
CA VAL A 248 3.83 13.41 3.92
C VAL A 248 4.17 14.00 2.55
N ARG A 249 5.27 14.77 2.41
CA ARG A 249 5.64 15.45 1.14
C ARG A 249 5.83 14.49 -0.05
N GLU A 250 6.08 13.22 0.22
CA GLU A 250 6.24 12.14 -0.76
C GLU A 250 4.91 11.44 -1.09
N GLY A 251 3.79 11.92 -0.54
CA GLY A 251 2.45 11.37 -0.68
C GLY A 251 1.98 10.62 0.56
N ILE A 252 0.67 10.41 0.68
CA ILE A 252 0.08 9.54 1.71
C ILE A 252 -0.19 8.19 1.05
N ASN A 253 0.29 7.10 1.65
CA ASN A 253 0.03 5.75 1.14
C ASN A 253 -1.18 5.12 1.83
N GLN A 254 -1.32 5.37 3.13
CA GLN A 254 -2.39 4.83 3.94
C GLN A 254 -2.71 5.73 5.14
N ILE A 255 -3.98 5.76 5.53
CA ILE A 255 -4.50 6.43 6.71
C ILE A 255 -5.22 5.37 7.55
N LEU A 256 -4.82 5.21 8.81
CA LEU A 256 -5.63 4.46 9.78
C LEU A 256 -6.47 5.47 10.55
N PHE A 257 -7.78 5.41 10.33
CA PHE A 257 -8.73 6.22 11.07
C PHE A 257 -9.20 5.43 12.29
N VAL A 258 -8.67 5.78 13.45
CA VAL A 258 -8.82 5.05 14.70
C VAL A 258 -10.14 5.43 15.35
N VAL A 259 -10.92 4.43 15.79
CA VAL A 259 -12.20 4.63 16.48
C VAL A 259 -12.32 3.68 17.67
N ARG A 260 -12.71 4.20 18.85
CA ARG A 260 -12.87 3.45 20.10
C ARG A 260 -14.31 3.05 20.40
N GLY A 261 -15.26 3.53 19.62
CA GLY A 261 -16.68 3.33 19.81
C GLY A 261 -17.46 3.56 18.53
N ARG A 262 -18.77 3.29 18.60
CA ARG A 262 -19.69 3.36 17.46
C ARG A 262 -20.13 4.79 17.11
N ASN A 263 -19.81 5.75 17.97
CA ASN A 263 -20.27 7.15 17.87
C ASN A 263 -19.11 8.15 17.77
N ASP A 264 -17.90 7.66 17.51
CA ASP A 264 -16.68 8.48 17.60
C ASP A 264 -16.48 9.37 16.35
N ILE A 265 -17.47 9.50 15.45
CA ILE A 265 -17.37 10.29 14.22
C ILE A 265 -18.51 11.31 14.18
N ASP A 266 -18.17 12.59 13.96
CA ASP A 266 -19.12 13.71 13.78
C ASP A 266 -19.00 14.32 12.36
N GLU A 267 -20.09 14.88 11.85
CA GLU A 267 -20.28 15.36 10.47
C GLU A 267 -19.34 16.51 10.07
N LYS A 268 -18.72 17.19 11.03
CA LYS A 268 -17.90 18.38 10.79
C LYS A 268 -16.45 18.09 10.42
N GLU A 269 -15.97 16.87 10.64
CA GLU A 269 -14.57 16.49 10.43
C GLU A 269 -14.33 15.72 9.13
N ILE A 270 -15.31 15.77 8.21
CA ILE A 270 -15.28 15.00 6.97
C ILE A 270 -14.16 15.52 6.05
N PHE A 271 -13.05 14.78 6.06
CA PHE A 271 -11.96 14.90 5.10
C PHE A 271 -12.50 14.73 3.66
N GLY A 272 -11.94 15.46 2.69
CA GLY A 272 -12.48 15.49 1.32
C GLY A 272 -12.52 14.10 0.64
N GLU A 273 -13.54 13.84 -0.19
CA GLU A 273 -13.90 12.52 -0.76
C GLU A 273 -12.73 11.65 -1.26
N LYS A 274 -11.65 12.24 -1.76
CA LYS A 274 -10.48 11.50 -2.28
C LYS A 274 -9.67 10.80 -1.20
N ILE A 275 -9.70 11.28 0.03
CA ILE A 275 -8.89 10.77 1.14
C ILE A 275 -9.35 9.38 1.60
N PHE A 276 -10.62 9.04 1.38
CA PHE A 276 -11.18 7.76 1.81
C PHE A 276 -10.55 6.57 1.09
N ASN A 277 -10.09 6.75 -0.16
CA ASN A 277 -9.33 5.72 -0.87
C ASN A 277 -8.03 5.31 -0.16
N TYR A 278 -7.53 6.14 0.74
CA TYR A 278 -6.34 5.90 1.54
C TYR A 278 -6.68 5.38 2.94
N THR A 279 -7.95 5.47 3.36
CA THR A 279 -8.36 5.25 4.74
C THR A 279 -8.76 3.80 5.00
N THR A 280 -8.28 3.24 6.11
CA THR A 280 -8.80 2.04 6.74
C THR A 280 -9.33 2.44 8.11
N ILE A 281 -10.56 2.07 8.45
CA ILE A 281 -11.10 2.33 9.80
C ILE A 281 -10.56 1.26 10.75
N VAL A 282 -9.95 1.66 11.86
CA VAL A 282 -9.41 0.73 12.86
C VAL A 282 -10.17 0.89 14.16
N ARG A 283 -11.00 -0.11 14.48
CA ARG A 283 -11.77 -0.20 15.71
C ARG A 283 -10.89 -0.80 16.82
N THR A 284 -10.40 0.03 17.73
CA THR A 284 -9.51 -0.34 18.85
C THR A 284 -10.28 -0.81 20.09
N ASN A 285 -9.61 -1.32 21.13
CA ASN A 285 -10.27 -1.74 22.37
C ASN A 285 -11.41 -2.78 22.19
N PHE A 286 -11.40 -3.58 21.12
CA PHE A 286 -12.38 -4.63 20.89
C PHE A 286 -11.82 -6.00 21.27
N SER A 287 -11.93 -6.36 22.54
CA SER A 287 -11.31 -7.56 23.12
C SER A 287 -11.83 -8.90 22.58
N SER A 288 -12.87 -8.89 21.74
CA SER A 288 -13.45 -10.08 21.10
C SER A 288 -13.13 -10.16 19.60
N PHE A 289 -12.07 -9.48 19.14
CA PHE A 289 -11.70 -9.42 17.71
C PHE A 289 -11.28 -10.77 17.09
N TYR A 290 -11.04 -11.81 17.88
CA TYR A 290 -10.75 -13.17 17.43
C TYR A 290 -11.99 -14.08 17.36
N ASP A 291 -13.16 -13.57 17.74
CA ASP A 291 -14.43 -14.28 17.67
C ASP A 291 -15.19 -13.83 16.42
N ASP A 292 -15.28 -14.71 15.41
CA ASP A 292 -15.86 -14.39 14.10
C ASP A 292 -17.31 -13.88 14.19
N GLU A 293 -18.12 -14.44 15.10
CA GLU A 293 -19.52 -14.03 15.26
C GLU A 293 -19.60 -12.62 15.83
N ARG A 294 -18.84 -12.34 16.90
CA ARG A 294 -18.79 -11.01 17.52
C ARG A 294 -18.15 -9.97 16.61
N TYR A 295 -17.16 -10.36 15.82
CA TYR A 295 -16.50 -9.51 14.84
C TYR A 295 -17.51 -9.00 13.81
N GLU A 296 -18.27 -9.92 13.21
CA GLU A 296 -19.30 -9.60 12.22
C GLU A 296 -20.45 -8.77 12.82
N GLU A 297 -20.85 -9.06 14.05
CA GLU A 297 -21.85 -8.27 14.76
C GLU A 297 -21.39 -6.82 15.01
N GLU A 298 -20.14 -6.61 15.43
CA GLU A 298 -19.59 -5.28 15.65
C GLU A 298 -19.41 -4.51 14.33
N ILE A 299 -18.99 -5.17 13.23
CA ILE A 299 -18.98 -4.57 11.88
C ILE A 299 -20.37 -4.07 11.49
N ARG A 300 -21.41 -4.89 11.68
CA ARG A 300 -22.80 -4.48 11.38
C ARG A 300 -23.24 -3.32 12.24
N ALA A 301 -22.90 -3.34 13.53
CA ALA A 301 -23.25 -2.28 14.47
C ALA A 301 -22.55 -0.95 14.13
N LEU A 302 -21.26 -0.98 13.75
CA LEU A 302 -20.52 0.19 13.30
C LEU A 302 -21.15 0.80 12.05
N LYS A 303 -21.57 -0.03 11.09
CA LYS A 303 -22.25 0.42 9.86
C LYS A 303 -23.67 0.97 10.07
N GLN A 304 -24.23 0.90 11.29
CA GLN A 304 -25.49 1.60 11.61
C GLN A 304 -25.27 3.11 11.77
N ASN A 305 -24.06 3.54 12.10
CA ASN A 305 -23.70 4.95 12.07
C ASN A 305 -23.55 5.38 10.61
N GLU A 306 -24.29 6.43 10.21
CA GLU A 306 -24.37 6.86 8.81
C GLU A 306 -23.02 7.32 8.26
N LEU A 307 -22.21 8.02 9.09
CA LEU A 307 -20.86 8.45 8.73
C LEU A 307 -19.90 7.27 8.62
N ILE A 308 -19.89 6.37 9.62
CA ILE A 308 -19.07 5.14 9.54
C ILE A 308 -19.47 4.31 8.32
N SER A 309 -20.76 4.24 7.99
CA SER A 309 -21.25 3.53 6.81
C SER A 309 -20.77 4.19 5.51
N GLN A 310 -20.89 5.51 5.39
CA GLN A 310 -20.37 6.26 4.24
C GLN A 310 -18.86 6.08 4.09
N LEU A 311 -18.12 6.18 5.19
CA LEU A 311 -16.68 5.94 5.25
C LEU A 311 -16.38 4.50 4.85
N ALA A 312 -17.00 3.50 5.46
CA ALA A 312 -16.79 2.08 5.18
C ALA A 312 -17.12 1.69 3.73
N ASN A 313 -18.05 2.40 3.08
CA ASN A 313 -18.36 2.19 1.67
C ASN A 313 -17.36 2.86 0.72
N SER A 314 -16.63 3.87 1.22
CA SER A 314 -15.68 4.69 0.44
C SER A 314 -14.22 4.41 0.80
N CYS A 315 -13.98 3.64 1.86
CA CYS A 315 -12.67 3.34 2.43
C CYS A 315 -12.29 1.86 2.24
N ASN A 316 -11.08 1.52 2.62
CA ASN A 316 -10.46 0.22 2.36
C ASN A 316 -11.03 -0.92 3.24
N GLY A 317 -11.88 -0.59 4.21
CA GLY A 317 -12.53 -1.54 5.10
C GLY A 317 -12.49 -1.09 6.56
N ILE A 318 -12.98 -1.97 7.42
CA ILE A 318 -12.93 -1.81 8.87
C ILE A 318 -12.14 -2.99 9.42
N ILE A 319 -11.12 -2.72 10.22
CA ILE A 319 -10.33 -3.72 10.96
C ILE A 319 -10.68 -3.56 12.44
N LEU A 320 -11.01 -4.66 13.11
CA LEU A 320 -11.23 -4.68 14.57
C LEU A 320 -10.02 -5.31 15.25
N ILE A 321 -9.54 -4.66 16.29
CA ILE A 321 -8.39 -5.12 17.07
C ILE A 321 -8.56 -4.76 18.54
N ASP A 322 -7.69 -5.32 19.36
CA ASP A 322 -7.48 -4.87 20.73
C ASP A 322 -6.04 -4.38 20.97
N ASN A 323 -5.90 -3.38 21.81
CA ASN A 323 -4.64 -2.72 22.14
C ASN A 323 -4.57 -2.44 23.66
N PRO A 324 -4.68 -3.49 24.51
CA PRO A 324 -4.77 -3.32 25.95
C PRO A 324 -3.53 -2.64 26.53
N SER A 325 -3.70 -1.86 27.60
CA SER A 325 -2.61 -1.11 28.22
C SER A 325 -1.52 -2.02 28.79
N LEU A 326 -0.25 -1.64 28.63
CA LEU A 326 0.87 -2.28 29.30
C LEU A 326 1.29 -1.54 30.58
N LYS A 327 0.82 -0.30 30.79
CA LYS A 327 1.20 0.55 31.93
C LYS A 327 0.41 0.21 33.19
N GLY A 328 1.09 0.24 34.33
CA GLY A 328 0.48 0.03 35.65
C GLY A 328 -0.05 -1.38 35.90
N GLN A 329 0.30 -2.36 35.04
CA GLN A 329 -0.19 -3.73 35.14
C GLN A 329 0.84 -4.67 35.80
N PRO A 330 0.41 -5.71 36.53
CA PRO A 330 1.27 -6.82 36.92
C PRO A 330 1.89 -7.54 35.71
N GLU A 331 3.09 -8.11 35.88
CA GLU A 331 3.86 -8.78 34.81
C GLU A 331 3.05 -9.85 34.06
N THR A 332 2.22 -10.62 34.78
CA THR A 332 1.36 -11.65 34.18
C THR A 332 0.33 -11.07 33.22
N ILE A 333 -0.19 -9.88 33.53
CA ILE A 333 -1.15 -9.15 32.69
C ILE A 333 -0.41 -8.47 31.53
N ILE A 334 0.79 -7.91 31.77
CA ILE A 334 1.64 -7.35 30.71
C ILE A 334 1.91 -8.40 29.64
N GLN A 335 2.31 -9.63 30.03
CA GLN A 335 2.59 -10.68 29.07
C GLN A 335 1.35 -11.10 28.27
N HIS A 336 0.20 -11.20 28.93
CA HIS A 336 -1.07 -11.46 28.23
C HIS A 336 -1.41 -10.35 27.23
N ASN A 337 -1.26 -9.08 27.64
CA ASN A 337 -1.55 -7.93 26.81
C ASN A 337 -0.58 -7.80 25.62
N ARG A 338 0.70 -8.17 25.79
CA ARG A 338 1.67 -8.29 24.68
C ARG A 338 1.24 -9.32 23.66
N ASN A 339 0.76 -10.48 24.10
CA ASN A 339 0.25 -11.50 23.19
C ASN A 339 -0.96 -10.98 22.38
N ILE A 340 -1.90 -10.29 23.04
CA ILE A 340 -3.04 -9.66 22.35
C ILE A 340 -2.55 -8.62 21.32
N ARG A 341 -1.66 -7.71 21.72
CA ARG A 341 -1.07 -6.71 20.81
C ARG A 341 -0.34 -7.36 19.63
N SER A 342 0.32 -8.49 19.82
CA SER A 342 0.97 -9.27 18.75
C SER A 342 -0.03 -9.79 17.72
N ILE A 343 -1.16 -10.35 18.17
CA ILE A 343 -2.22 -10.84 17.27
C ILE A 343 -2.85 -9.65 16.51
N SER A 344 -3.18 -8.56 17.21
CA SER A 344 -3.67 -7.32 16.60
C SER A 344 -2.71 -6.77 15.54
N ARG A 345 -1.40 -6.83 15.79
CA ARG A 345 -0.38 -6.43 14.81
C ARG A 345 -0.45 -7.29 13.55
N GLN A 346 -0.60 -8.61 13.67
CA GLN A 346 -0.74 -9.48 12.50
C GLN A 346 -2.00 -9.15 11.70
N GLU A 347 -3.13 -8.90 12.36
CA GLU A 347 -4.36 -8.47 11.69
C GLU A 347 -4.18 -7.16 10.93
N LEU A 348 -3.53 -6.16 11.53
CA LEU A 348 -3.22 -4.88 10.88
C LEU A 348 -2.30 -5.03 9.67
N ILE A 349 -1.33 -5.95 9.72
CA ILE A 349 -0.36 -6.10 8.63
C ILE A 349 -0.94 -6.94 7.49
N THR A 350 -1.77 -7.93 7.79
CA THR A 350 -2.31 -8.88 6.81
C THR A 350 -3.57 -8.37 6.12
N SER A 351 -4.34 -7.51 6.78
CA SER A 351 -5.58 -6.91 6.26
C SER A 351 -5.33 -5.69 5.36
N ASN A 352 -4.07 -5.29 5.16
CA ASN A 352 -3.65 -4.09 4.43
C ASN A 352 -2.93 -4.40 3.09
#